data_AF-A0A5M8QE13-F1
#
_entry.id   AF-A0A5M8QE13-F1
#
_cell.length_a   1.000
_cell.length_b   1.000
_cell.length_c   1.000
_cell.angle_alpha   90.00
_cell.angle_beta   90.00
_cell.angle_gamma   90.00
#
_symmetry.space_group_name_H-M   'P 1'
#
loop_
_entity.id
_entity.type
_entity.pdbx_description
1 polymer ?
#
loop_
_entity_poly.entity_id
_entity_poly.type
_entity_poly.pdbx_seq_one_letter_code
_entity_poly.pdbx_strand_id
1 'polypeptide(L)'
;MLRLDPHLAVFRTSPDRIAIGAQQPVVELDADEPTLRGVALLTRGVVRRELEQLLGDEPAGALLERLAPALLETAPRVPARVRGRIRLALDVHRAVRAAGHPAADDGLVIPVAAWRLPPREQERLLDAGVAHLPVVVGDAWVQVGPYVPEGAGCSACAPVDDALVPGHLVPVPSPSAAAQTVVTVLDALRRLEAGGLPAGWGARIAQRDGAVSALRRPRPRACPHAARRGTGMAA
;
A
#
# COMPACT_ATOMS: atom_id res chain seq x y z
N MET A 1 -0.08 -2.92 14.78
CA MET A 1 -1.35 -3.69 14.84
C MET A 1 -1.03 -5.02 15.50
N LEU A 2 -1.82 -5.41 16.49
CA LEU A 2 -1.64 -6.67 17.21
C LEU A 2 -2.47 -7.74 16.51
N ARG A 3 -1.86 -8.88 16.22
CA ARG A 3 -2.55 -10.01 15.60
C ARG A 3 -2.11 -11.31 16.25
N LEU A 4 -3.01 -12.27 16.38
CA LEU A 4 -2.64 -13.66 16.65
C LEU A 4 -1.86 -14.23 15.47
N ASP A 5 -0.82 -15.01 15.76
CA ASP A 5 -0.05 -15.71 14.73
C ASP A 5 -1.00 -16.60 13.90
N PRO A 6 -1.13 -16.36 12.59
CA PRO A 6 -2.04 -17.12 11.72
C PRO A 6 -1.67 -18.60 11.58
N HIS A 7 -0.47 -19.00 12.00
CA HIS A 7 -0.04 -20.40 12.03
C HIS A 7 -0.51 -21.15 13.29
N LEU A 8 -1.03 -20.45 14.29
CA LEU A 8 -1.59 -21.05 15.51
C LEU A 8 -3.11 -21.15 15.39
N ALA A 9 -3.64 -22.35 15.61
CA ALA A 9 -5.08 -22.57 15.63
C ALA A 9 -5.67 -22.19 16.98
N VAL A 10 -6.91 -21.68 16.97
CA VAL A 10 -7.71 -21.50 18.19
C VAL A 10 -8.73 -22.64 18.22
N PHE A 11 -8.71 -23.44 19.27
CA PHE A 11 -9.65 -24.55 19.44
C PHE A 11 -10.22 -24.58 20.85
N ARG A 12 -11.46 -25.05 20.95
CA ARG A 12 -12.17 -25.19 22.22
C ARG A 12 -11.80 -26.54 22.83
N THR A 13 -11.14 -26.52 23.99
CA THR A 13 -10.69 -27.74 24.70
C THR A 13 -11.74 -28.25 25.68
N SER A 14 -12.52 -27.34 26.27
CA SER A 14 -13.69 -27.64 27.11
C SER A 14 -14.74 -26.53 26.96
N PRO A 15 -15.96 -26.66 27.52
CA PRO A 15 -16.99 -25.62 27.43
C PRO A 15 -16.51 -24.25 27.95
N ASP A 16 -15.64 -24.25 28.95
CA ASP A 16 -15.11 -23.09 29.66
C ASP A 16 -13.66 -22.75 29.30
N ARG A 17 -13.03 -23.45 28.34
CA ARG A 17 -11.61 -23.24 27.99
C ARG A 17 -11.36 -23.25 26.49
N ILE A 18 -10.40 -22.42 26.08
CA ILE A 18 -9.81 -22.44 24.75
C ILE A 18 -8.29 -22.62 24.86
N ALA A 19 -7.72 -23.24 23.83
CA ALA A 19 -6.29 -23.31 23.65
C ALA A 19 -5.91 -22.70 22.31
N ILE A 20 -4.73 -22.09 22.29
CA ILE A 20 -4.13 -21.49 21.10
C ILE A 20 -2.81 -22.19 20.85
N GLY A 21 -2.66 -22.79 19.67
CA GLY A 21 -1.47 -23.56 19.34
C GLY A 21 -1.66 -24.52 18.17
N ALA A 22 -0.77 -25.50 18.09
CA ALA A 22 -0.84 -26.59 17.13
C ALA A 22 -0.87 -27.93 17.88
N GLN A 23 0.12 -28.80 17.68
CA GLN A 23 0.23 -30.08 18.40
C GLN A 23 0.42 -29.89 19.92
N GLN A 24 0.96 -28.74 20.35
CA GLN A 24 1.04 -28.36 21.76
C GLN A 24 0.40 -26.97 21.94
N PRO A 25 -0.39 -26.77 23.01
CA PRO A 25 -0.95 -25.46 23.32
C PRO A 25 0.16 -24.52 23.77
N VAL A 26 0.20 -23.34 23.17
CA VAL A 26 1.13 -22.25 23.53
C VAL A 26 0.50 -21.38 24.61
N VAL A 27 -0.82 -21.19 24.54
CA VAL A 27 -1.60 -20.44 25.54
C VAL A 27 -2.92 -21.16 25.81
N GLU A 28 -3.30 -21.21 27.08
CA GLU A 28 -4.65 -21.61 27.51
C GLU A 28 -5.37 -20.43 28.17
N LEU A 29 -6.63 -20.23 27.79
CA LEU A 29 -7.48 -19.16 28.30
C LEU A 29 -8.86 -19.69 28.66
N ASP A 30 -9.56 -18.95 29.52
CA ASP A 30 -10.96 -19.21 29.80
C ASP A 30 -11.81 -18.78 28.60
N ALA A 31 -12.85 -19.55 28.29
CA ALA A 31 -13.75 -19.32 27.17
C ALA A 31 -14.91 -18.37 27.55
N ASP A 32 -14.60 -17.30 28.29
CA ASP A 32 -15.57 -16.27 28.63
C ASP A 32 -15.80 -15.31 27.44
N GLU A 33 -16.94 -14.62 27.45
CA GLU A 33 -17.36 -13.75 26.34
C GLU A 33 -16.33 -12.64 26.02
N PRO A 34 -15.74 -11.93 27.01
CA PRO A 34 -14.71 -10.93 26.73
C PRO A 34 -13.46 -11.52 26.07
N THR A 35 -12.97 -12.66 26.56
CA THR A 35 -11.79 -13.32 26.00
C THR A 35 -12.05 -13.79 24.57
N LEU A 36 -13.20 -14.42 24.31
CA LEU A 36 -13.57 -14.89 22.97
C LEU A 36 -13.67 -13.73 21.97
N ARG A 37 -14.25 -12.59 22.38
CA ARG A 37 -14.31 -11.39 21.53
C ARG A 37 -12.92 -10.79 21.27
N GLY A 38 -12.07 -10.71 22.29
CA GLY A 38 -10.70 -10.23 22.15
C GLY A 38 -9.88 -11.10 21.19
N VAL A 39 -9.94 -12.42 21.35
CA VAL A 39 -9.31 -13.40 20.45
C VAL A 39 -9.84 -13.29 19.01
N ALA A 40 -11.14 -13.07 18.84
CA ALA A 40 -11.74 -12.86 17.52
C ALA A 40 -11.29 -11.55 16.83
N LEU A 41 -11.04 -10.49 17.58
CA LEU A 41 -10.43 -9.26 17.04
C LEU A 41 -8.95 -9.48 16.69
N LEU A 42 -8.20 -10.12 17.58
CA LEU A 42 -6.77 -10.37 17.38
C LEU A 42 -6.50 -11.32 16.22
N THR A 43 -7.40 -12.26 15.90
CA THR A 43 -7.26 -13.09 14.68
C THR A 43 -7.36 -12.27 13.39
N ARG A 44 -8.14 -11.17 13.40
CA ARG A 44 -8.30 -10.23 12.27
C ARG A 44 -7.19 -9.18 12.23
N GLY A 45 -6.57 -8.89 13.37
CA GLY A 45 -5.63 -7.80 13.56
C GLY A 45 -6.35 -6.55 14.03
N VAL A 46 -5.89 -5.97 15.13
CA VAL A 46 -6.53 -4.84 15.82
C VAL A 46 -5.47 -3.88 16.35
N VAL A 47 -5.77 -2.59 16.48
CA VAL A 47 -4.89 -1.69 17.24
C VAL A 47 -5.19 -1.79 18.73
N ARG A 48 -4.17 -1.64 19.58
CA ARG A 48 -4.31 -1.78 21.04
C ARG A 48 -5.47 -0.96 21.61
N ARG A 49 -5.61 0.28 21.16
CA ARG A 49 -6.68 1.20 21.59
C ARG A 49 -8.09 0.70 21.27
N GLU A 50 -8.30 0.03 20.14
CA GLU A 50 -9.61 -0.55 19.79
C GLU A 50 -9.94 -1.75 20.68
N LEU A 51 -8.93 -2.55 21.03
CA LEU A 51 -9.09 -3.66 21.97
C LEU A 51 -9.43 -3.14 23.38
N GLU A 52 -8.71 -2.11 23.84
CA GLU A 52 -8.95 -1.39 25.10
C GLU A 52 -10.36 -0.77 25.15
N GLN A 53 -10.82 -0.16 24.06
CA GLN A 53 -12.18 0.38 23.96
C GLN A 53 -13.27 -0.70 24.07
N LEU A 54 -13.01 -1.92 23.58
CA LEU A 54 -13.99 -3.01 23.62
C LEU A 54 -14.01 -3.72 24.99
N LEU A 55 -12.84 -4.00 25.55
CA LEU A 55 -12.69 -4.86 26.74
C LEU A 55 -12.47 -4.07 28.03
N GLY A 56 -12.10 -2.79 27.94
CA GLY A 56 -11.52 -2.01 29.02
C GLY A 56 -9.99 -2.12 29.05
N ASP A 57 -9.33 -1.10 29.59
CA ASP A 57 -7.86 -1.00 29.61
C ASP A 57 -7.19 -2.16 30.35
N GLU A 58 -7.65 -2.46 31.57
CA GLU A 58 -7.07 -3.51 32.42
C GLU A 58 -7.32 -4.94 31.86
N PRO A 59 -8.55 -5.32 31.44
CA PRO A 59 -8.78 -6.62 30.81
C PRO A 59 -8.04 -6.79 29.48
N ALA A 60 -7.96 -5.74 28.66
CA ALA A 60 -7.17 -5.77 27.42
C ALA A 60 -5.68 -5.99 27.71
N GLY A 61 -5.12 -5.29 28.71
CA GLY A 61 -3.75 -5.48 29.17
C GLY A 61 -3.47 -6.93 29.60
N ALA A 62 -4.30 -7.47 30.49
CA ALA A 62 -4.16 -8.84 30.98
C ALA A 62 -4.27 -9.89 29.87
N LEU A 63 -5.19 -9.69 28.92
CA LEU A 63 -5.33 -10.58 27.76
C LEU A 63 -4.09 -10.54 26.86
N LEU A 64 -3.57 -9.34 26.56
CA LEU A 64 -2.38 -9.17 25.73
C LEU A 64 -1.13 -9.75 26.38
N GLU A 65 -0.97 -9.62 27.70
CA GLU A 65 0.13 -10.24 28.44
C GLU A 65 0.10 -11.77 28.35
N ARG A 66 -1.08 -12.37 28.55
CA ARG A 66 -1.25 -13.84 28.41
C ARG A 66 -1.02 -14.31 26.97
N LEU A 67 -1.41 -13.51 25.99
CA LEU A 67 -1.28 -13.83 24.57
C LEU A 67 0.09 -13.48 23.97
N ALA A 68 0.97 -12.79 24.70
CA ALA A 68 2.28 -12.37 24.21
C ALA A 68 3.06 -13.43 23.40
N PRO A 69 3.15 -14.72 23.80
CA PRO A 69 3.87 -15.73 23.01
C PRO A 69 3.17 -16.14 21.70
N ALA A 70 1.90 -15.80 21.52
CA ALA A 70 1.08 -16.10 20.34
C ALA A 70 0.76 -14.84 19.50
N LEU A 71 1.27 -13.67 19.91
CA LEU A 71 1.02 -12.40 19.22
C LEU A 71 2.16 -12.05 18.27
N LEU A 72 1.77 -11.66 17.05
CA LEU A 72 2.62 -10.97 16.10
C LEU A 72 2.31 -9.48 16.15
N GLU A 73 3.34 -8.68 16.40
CA GLU A 73 3.30 -7.26 16.07
C GLU A 73 3.45 -7.13 14.56
N THR A 74 2.32 -6.93 13.89
CA THR A 74 2.31 -6.67 12.45
C THR A 74 2.10 -5.18 12.24
N ALA A 75 2.87 -4.55 11.36
CA ALA A 75 2.52 -3.20 10.94
C ALA A 75 1.11 -3.22 10.31
N PRO A 76 0.22 -2.26 10.64
CA PRO A 76 -1.12 -2.23 10.05
C PRO A 76 -1.00 -2.17 8.53
N ARG A 77 -1.75 -3.03 7.82
CA ARG A 77 -1.71 -3.07 6.36
C ARG A 77 -2.38 -1.84 5.78
N VAL A 78 -1.65 -1.10 4.95
CA VAL A 78 -2.19 0.06 4.23
C VAL A 78 -3.22 -0.41 3.21
N PRO A 79 -4.47 0.07 3.23
CA PRO A 79 -5.41 -0.20 2.14
C PRO A 79 -4.88 0.35 0.83
N ALA A 80 -4.92 -0.46 -0.23
CA ALA A 80 -4.30 -0.13 -1.51
C ALA A 80 -5.19 -0.52 -2.69
N ARG A 81 -5.55 0.46 -3.52
CA ARG A 81 -6.38 0.26 -4.72
C ARG A 81 -5.55 0.43 -5.98
N VAL A 82 -5.30 -0.67 -6.68
CA VAL A 82 -4.64 -0.68 -7.99
C VAL A 82 -5.66 -0.38 -9.09
N ARG A 83 -5.37 0.60 -9.94
CA ARG A 83 -6.23 1.00 -11.08
C ARG A 83 -5.44 0.93 -12.38
N GLY A 84 -5.91 0.18 -13.35
CA GLY A 84 -5.23 0.09 -14.64
C GLY A 84 -5.80 -1.03 -15.50
N ARG A 85 -5.54 -0.97 -16.80
CA ARG A 85 -6.06 -1.97 -17.76
C ARG A 85 -4.96 -2.78 -18.45
N ILE A 86 -3.69 -2.48 -18.17
CA ILE A 86 -2.55 -3.21 -18.73
C ILE A 86 -2.19 -4.41 -17.86
N ARG A 87 -1.47 -5.39 -18.42
CA ARG A 87 -1.10 -6.63 -17.72
C ARG A 87 -0.39 -6.38 -16.38
N LEU A 88 0.53 -5.43 -16.35
CA LEU A 88 1.26 -5.05 -15.13
C LEU A 88 0.30 -4.63 -13.99
N ALA A 89 -0.82 -4.00 -14.29
CA ALA A 89 -1.80 -3.61 -13.28
C ALA A 89 -2.40 -4.84 -12.57
N LEU A 90 -2.63 -5.94 -13.31
CA LEU A 90 -3.10 -7.20 -12.75
C LEU A 90 -2.04 -7.86 -11.88
N ASP A 91 -0.78 -7.84 -12.31
CA ASP A 91 0.31 -8.44 -11.56
C ASP A 91 0.56 -7.67 -10.25
N VAL A 92 0.53 -6.32 -10.28
CA VAL A 92 0.59 -5.47 -9.09
C VAL A 92 -0.61 -5.72 -8.19
N HIS A 93 -1.84 -5.79 -8.73
CA HIS A 93 -3.04 -6.09 -7.95
C HIS A 93 -2.94 -7.42 -7.19
N ARG A 94 -2.52 -8.49 -7.86
CA ARG A 94 -2.35 -9.82 -7.26
C ARG A 94 -1.30 -9.79 -6.16
N ALA A 95 -0.16 -9.13 -6.40
CA ALA A 95 0.91 -9.04 -5.42
C ALA A 95 0.50 -8.24 -4.17
N VAL A 96 -0.16 -7.09 -4.35
CA VAL A 96 -0.67 -6.26 -3.25
C VAL A 96 -1.68 -7.04 -2.40
N ARG A 97 -2.61 -7.77 -3.04
CA ARG A 97 -3.55 -8.64 -2.34
C ARG A 97 -2.87 -9.80 -1.61
N ALA A 98 -1.91 -10.46 -2.26
CA ALA A 98 -1.15 -11.56 -1.66
C ALA A 98 -0.31 -11.11 -0.45
N ALA A 99 0.16 -9.86 -0.45
CA ALA A 99 0.84 -9.23 0.69
C ALA A 99 -0.11 -8.82 1.83
N GLY A 100 -1.42 -9.03 1.67
CA GLY A 100 -2.43 -8.79 2.71
C GLY A 100 -2.98 -7.36 2.76
N HIS A 101 -2.69 -6.52 1.76
CA HIS A 101 -3.28 -5.18 1.69
C HIS A 101 -4.73 -5.26 1.20
N PRO A 102 -5.71 -4.76 2.00
CA PRO A 102 -7.09 -4.74 1.56
C PRO A 102 -7.26 -3.74 0.41
N ALA A 103 -8.14 -4.03 -0.56
CA ALA A 103 -8.53 -3.01 -1.53
C ALA A 103 -9.68 -2.20 -0.94
N ALA A 104 -9.43 -0.93 -0.72
CA ALA A 104 -10.41 0.04 -0.25
C ALA A 104 -10.16 1.39 -0.95
N ASP A 105 -11.14 2.28 -0.91
CA ASP A 105 -11.03 3.62 -1.53
C ASP A 105 -10.37 4.65 -0.59
N ASP A 106 -10.39 4.37 0.71
CA ASP A 106 -9.70 5.06 1.78
C ASP A 106 -8.30 4.47 1.98
N GLY A 107 -7.31 4.99 1.23
CA GLY A 107 -5.93 4.52 1.33
C GLY A 107 -5.06 4.98 0.16
N LEU A 108 -4.11 4.14 -0.25
CA LEU A 108 -3.22 4.42 -1.37
C LEU A 108 -3.84 3.99 -2.70
N VAL A 109 -4.00 4.94 -3.64
CA VAL A 109 -4.34 4.62 -5.03
C VAL A 109 -3.08 4.40 -5.85
N ILE A 110 -2.99 3.27 -6.55
CA ILE A 110 -1.84 2.91 -7.40
C ILE A 110 -2.34 2.86 -8.86
N PRO A 111 -2.37 3.99 -9.57
CA PRO A 111 -2.76 3.99 -10.97
C PRO A 111 -1.61 3.48 -11.85
N VAL A 112 -1.90 2.53 -12.73
CA VAL A 112 -0.95 1.87 -13.61
C VAL A 112 -1.33 2.15 -15.06
N ALA A 113 -0.44 2.83 -15.78
CA ALA A 113 -0.71 3.30 -17.15
C ALA A 113 0.49 3.07 -18.08
N ALA A 114 0.20 3.00 -19.37
CA ALA A 114 1.19 3.03 -20.44
C ALA A 114 1.49 4.49 -20.83
N TRP A 115 2.76 4.81 -21.03
CA TRP A 115 3.32 6.10 -21.46
C TRP A 115 3.11 7.27 -20.50
N ARG A 116 1.88 7.47 -20.04
CA ARG A 116 1.48 8.55 -19.12
C ARG A 116 0.17 8.19 -18.43
N LEU A 117 -0.08 8.82 -17.29
CA LEU A 117 -1.37 8.74 -16.63
C LEU A 117 -2.43 9.52 -17.45
N PRO A 118 -3.64 8.97 -17.71
CA PRO A 118 -4.67 9.71 -18.43
C PRO A 118 -5.06 11.02 -17.70
N PRO A 119 -5.28 12.15 -18.41
CA PRO A 119 -5.63 13.42 -17.78
C PRO A 119 -6.81 13.33 -16.82
N ARG A 120 -7.88 12.61 -17.19
CA ARG A 120 -9.04 12.38 -16.32
C ARG A 120 -8.73 11.63 -15.03
N GLU A 121 -7.74 10.73 -15.04
CA GLU A 121 -7.32 10.04 -13.81
C GLU A 121 -6.44 10.97 -12.95
N GLN A 122 -5.61 11.81 -13.58
CA GLN A 122 -4.87 12.86 -12.85
C GLN A 122 -5.84 13.83 -12.15
N GLU A 123 -6.83 14.36 -12.87
CA GLU A 123 -7.87 15.24 -12.32
C GLU A 123 -8.61 14.56 -11.17
N ARG A 124 -9.07 13.31 -11.36
CA ARG A 124 -9.75 12.54 -10.31
C ARG A 124 -8.91 12.38 -9.04
N LEU A 125 -7.61 12.09 -9.17
CA LEU A 125 -6.73 11.93 -8.00
C LEU A 125 -6.51 13.25 -7.27
N LEU A 126 -6.46 14.36 -8.02
CA LEU A 126 -6.31 15.70 -7.46
C LEU A 126 -7.58 16.14 -6.75
N ASP A 127 -8.75 15.99 -7.40
CA ASP A 127 -10.04 16.38 -6.85
C ASP A 127 -10.39 15.57 -5.59
N ALA A 128 -10.05 14.28 -5.58
CA ALA A 128 -10.29 13.42 -4.43
C ALA A 128 -9.28 13.64 -3.28
N GLY A 129 -8.16 14.32 -3.53
CA GLY A 129 -7.13 14.56 -2.51
C GLY A 129 -6.47 13.30 -1.94
N VAL A 130 -6.66 12.14 -2.57
CA VAL A 130 -6.22 10.83 -2.06
C VAL A 130 -4.72 10.62 -2.23
N ALA A 131 -4.12 9.90 -1.29
CA ALA A 131 -2.74 9.45 -1.41
C ALA A 131 -2.58 8.55 -2.64
N HIS A 132 -1.54 8.77 -3.45
CA HIS A 132 -1.35 7.96 -4.65
C HIS A 132 0.12 7.75 -5.03
N LEU A 133 0.37 6.63 -5.72
CA LEU A 133 1.68 6.21 -6.21
C LEU A 133 1.53 5.70 -7.67
N PRO A 134 1.71 6.56 -8.68
CA PRO A 134 1.53 6.17 -10.07
C PRO A 134 2.62 5.21 -10.54
N VAL A 135 2.25 4.29 -11.43
CA VAL A 135 3.16 3.40 -12.13
C VAL A 135 2.98 3.64 -13.64
N VAL A 136 4.01 4.14 -14.30
CA VAL A 136 3.98 4.46 -15.72
C VAL A 136 4.99 3.60 -16.47
N VAL A 137 4.49 2.81 -17.42
CA VAL A 137 5.32 1.96 -18.28
C VAL A 137 5.70 2.75 -19.54
N GLY A 138 6.98 3.01 -19.72
CA GLY A 138 7.56 3.49 -20.98
C GLY A 138 8.24 2.35 -21.75
N ASP A 139 9.01 2.73 -22.77
CA ASP A 139 9.77 1.85 -23.65
C ASP A 139 11.16 1.47 -23.11
N ALA A 140 11.79 2.38 -22.35
CA ALA A 140 13.10 2.14 -21.74
C ALA A 140 13.03 2.04 -20.22
N TRP A 141 11.95 2.50 -19.60
CA TRP A 141 11.82 2.55 -18.15
C TRP A 141 10.40 2.26 -17.70
N VAL A 142 10.26 1.65 -16.53
CA VAL A 142 9.04 1.73 -15.72
C VAL A 142 9.29 2.74 -14.60
N GLN A 143 8.46 3.76 -14.52
CA GLN A 143 8.49 4.76 -13.45
C GLN A 143 7.49 4.34 -12.36
N VAL A 144 7.94 4.26 -11.11
CA VAL A 144 7.09 4.17 -9.92
C VAL A 144 7.18 5.50 -9.18
N GLY A 145 6.04 6.08 -8.80
CA GLY A 145 5.98 7.41 -8.20
C GLY A 145 6.03 8.56 -9.22
N PRO A 146 6.07 9.81 -8.74
CA PRO A 146 6.29 10.18 -7.33
C PRO A 146 5.10 9.83 -6.42
N TYR A 147 5.39 9.46 -5.17
CA TYR A 147 4.41 9.32 -4.11
C TYR A 147 3.85 10.70 -3.74
N VAL A 148 2.53 10.79 -3.71
CA VAL A 148 1.80 11.98 -3.29
C VAL A 148 0.99 11.63 -2.03
N PRO A 149 1.30 12.24 -0.87
CA PRO A 149 0.49 12.08 0.34
C PRO A 149 -0.91 12.67 0.17
N GLU A 150 -1.82 12.24 1.04
CA GLU A 150 -3.18 12.79 1.11
C GLU A 150 -3.15 14.31 1.35
N GLY A 151 -4.00 15.05 0.63
CA GLY A 151 -4.12 16.51 0.75
C GLY A 151 -2.91 17.32 0.23
N ALA A 152 -1.81 16.69 -0.18
CA ALA A 152 -0.57 17.39 -0.56
C ALA A 152 -0.63 18.08 -1.95
N GLY A 153 -1.66 17.82 -2.77
CA GLY A 153 -1.75 18.29 -4.16
C GLY A 153 -0.74 17.60 -5.12
N CYS A 154 -0.72 17.96 -6.42
CA CYS A 154 0.25 17.42 -7.40
C CYS A 154 1.66 17.93 -7.06
N SER A 155 2.53 17.08 -6.52
CA SER A 155 3.92 17.45 -6.21
C SER A 155 4.87 17.35 -7.40
N ALA A 156 4.53 16.62 -8.45
CA ALA A 156 5.09 16.70 -9.80
C ALA A 156 4.41 15.58 -10.61
N CYS A 157 3.41 15.95 -11.38
CA CYS A 157 2.71 15.03 -12.25
C CYS A 157 3.78 14.37 -13.14
N ALA A 158 3.84 13.02 -13.15
CA ALA A 158 4.92 12.23 -13.78
C ALA A 158 5.36 12.85 -15.11
N PRO A 159 6.67 12.92 -15.42
CA PRO A 159 7.18 13.64 -16.58
C PRO A 159 6.36 13.28 -17.81
N VAL A 160 5.61 14.26 -18.32
CA VAL A 160 4.87 14.13 -19.57
C VAL A 160 5.93 14.09 -20.65
N ASP A 161 6.23 12.91 -21.18
CA ASP A 161 6.89 12.85 -22.46
C ASP A 161 5.86 13.29 -23.51
N ASP A 162 6.02 14.50 -24.04
CA ASP A 162 5.20 15.04 -25.14
C ASP A 162 5.45 14.32 -26.47
N ALA A 163 6.23 13.24 -26.45
CA ALA A 163 6.34 12.32 -27.57
C ALA A 163 4.94 11.93 -28.07
N LEU A 164 4.67 12.21 -29.34
CA LEU A 164 3.62 11.58 -30.11
C LEU A 164 3.92 10.07 -30.13
N VAL A 165 3.33 9.33 -29.19
CA VAL A 165 3.47 7.88 -29.16
C VAL A 165 2.32 7.27 -29.96
N PRO A 166 2.59 6.38 -30.92
CA PRO A 166 1.53 5.76 -31.70
C PRO A 166 0.57 5.02 -30.76
N GLY A 167 -0.70 5.44 -30.73
CA GLY A 167 -1.70 4.90 -29.78
C GLY A 167 -1.97 3.39 -29.90
N HIS A 168 -1.44 2.74 -30.94
CA HIS A 168 -1.51 1.29 -31.14
C HIS A 168 -0.38 0.51 -30.43
N LEU A 169 0.67 1.19 -29.96
CA LEU A 169 1.78 0.55 -29.23
C LEU A 169 1.58 0.75 -27.74
N VAL A 170 1.23 -0.33 -27.04
CA VAL A 170 1.27 -0.40 -25.57
C VAL A 170 2.62 -0.99 -25.19
N PRO A 171 3.45 -0.27 -24.42
CA PRO A 171 4.73 -0.80 -24.00
C PRO A 171 4.48 -1.95 -23.04
N VAL A 172 5.18 -3.04 -23.26
CA VAL A 172 5.13 -4.22 -22.39
C VAL A 172 6.41 -4.21 -21.58
N PRO A 173 6.33 -4.13 -20.24
CA PRO A 173 7.53 -4.19 -19.42
C PRO A 173 8.20 -5.55 -19.59
N SER A 174 9.53 -5.59 -19.65
CA SER A 174 10.25 -6.86 -19.60
C SER A 174 9.93 -7.60 -18.30
N PRO A 175 10.03 -8.95 -18.26
CA PRO A 175 9.70 -9.73 -17.06
C PRO A 175 10.45 -9.25 -15.80
N SER A 176 11.73 -8.91 -15.94
CA SER A 176 12.54 -8.37 -14.85
C SER A 176 12.05 -6.99 -14.40
N ALA A 177 11.68 -6.10 -15.34
CA ALA A 177 11.16 -4.78 -15.00
C ALA A 177 9.80 -4.87 -14.30
N ALA A 178 8.93 -5.79 -14.74
CA ALA A 178 7.65 -6.06 -14.10
C ALA A 178 7.84 -6.59 -12.66
N ALA A 179 8.72 -7.57 -12.46
CA ALA A 179 9.04 -8.11 -11.14
C ALA A 179 9.61 -7.04 -10.20
N GLN A 180 10.58 -6.25 -10.68
CA GLN A 180 11.16 -5.15 -9.91
C GLN A 180 10.11 -4.08 -9.57
N THR A 181 9.15 -3.83 -10.47
CA THR A 181 8.06 -2.87 -10.23
C THR A 181 7.18 -3.35 -9.08
N VAL A 182 6.80 -4.64 -9.08
CA VAL A 182 6.03 -5.24 -7.99
C VAL A 182 6.77 -5.11 -6.66
N VAL A 183 8.05 -5.49 -6.61
CA VAL A 183 8.87 -5.37 -5.40
C VAL A 183 8.95 -3.93 -4.92
N THR A 184 9.12 -2.98 -5.84
CA THR A 184 9.21 -1.55 -5.53
C THR A 184 7.90 -1.01 -4.94
N VAL A 185 6.74 -1.42 -5.49
CA VAL A 185 5.42 -1.04 -4.95
C VAL A 185 5.21 -1.64 -3.55
N LEU A 186 5.55 -2.91 -3.35
CA LEU A 186 5.45 -3.55 -2.04
C LEU A 186 6.39 -2.90 -1.01
N ASP A 187 7.58 -2.46 -1.42
CA ASP A 187 8.49 -1.71 -0.55
C ASP A 187 7.91 -0.35 -0.15
N ALA A 188 7.28 0.36 -1.10
CA ALA A 188 6.60 1.62 -0.83
C ALA A 188 5.46 1.43 0.19
N LEU A 189 4.67 0.37 0.04
CA LEU A 189 3.63 0.00 0.99
C LEU A 189 4.20 -0.28 2.37
N ARG A 190 5.25 -1.11 2.49
CA ARG A 190 5.92 -1.35 3.79
C ARG A 190 6.43 -0.06 4.45
N ARG A 191 6.99 0.86 3.66
CA ARG A 191 7.43 2.18 4.17
C ARG A 191 6.24 3.02 4.66
N LEU A 192 5.10 2.96 3.98
CA LEU A 192 3.87 3.62 4.43
C LEU A 192 3.35 3.01 5.73
N GLU A 193 3.39 1.68 5.87
CA GLU A 193 3.04 1.00 7.12
C GLU A 193 3.91 1.48 8.29
N ALA A 194 5.18 1.77 8.02
CA ALA A 194 6.13 2.32 8.99
C ALA A 194 6.05 3.85 9.15
N GLY A 195 5.12 4.54 8.46
CA GLY A 195 4.99 6.00 8.50
C GLY A 195 6.14 6.77 7.85
N GLY A 196 6.95 6.11 7.01
CA GLY A 196 8.24 6.60 6.53
C GLY A 196 8.38 6.78 5.02
N LEU A 197 7.29 6.81 4.24
CA LEU A 197 7.37 7.09 2.79
C LEU A 197 7.33 8.61 2.54
N PRO A 198 8.43 9.25 2.11
CA PRO A 198 8.47 10.69 1.95
C PRO A 198 7.71 11.15 0.69
N ALA A 199 7.10 12.34 0.76
CA ALA A 199 6.50 12.98 -0.40
C ALA A 199 7.53 13.10 -1.55
N GLY A 200 7.11 12.78 -2.78
CA GLY A 200 8.01 12.79 -3.94
C GLY A 200 8.83 11.51 -4.14
N TRP A 201 8.73 10.52 -3.23
CA TRP A 201 9.44 9.25 -3.38
C TRP A 201 9.08 8.54 -4.69
N GLY A 202 10.07 8.03 -5.41
CA GLY A 202 9.83 7.27 -6.63
C GLY A 202 11.09 6.55 -7.10
N ALA A 203 10.92 5.68 -8.08
CA ALA A 203 12.00 4.88 -8.66
C ALA A 203 11.83 4.75 -10.17
N ARG A 204 12.97 4.63 -10.87
CA ARG A 204 13.03 4.31 -12.30
C ARG A 204 13.68 2.96 -12.49
N ILE A 205 12.99 2.07 -13.18
CA ILE A 205 13.41 0.68 -13.42
C ILE A 205 13.72 0.54 -14.90
N ALA A 206 14.98 0.23 -15.24
CA ALA A 206 15.41 0.06 -16.62
C ALA A 206 14.74 -1.16 -17.28
N GLN A 207 14.33 -1.01 -18.53
CA GLN A 207 13.97 -2.12 -19.40
C GLN A 207 15.21 -2.52 -20.20
N ARG A 208 15.69 -3.75 -20.02
CA ARG A 208 16.89 -4.27 -20.70
C ARG A 208 16.76 -4.32 -22.23
N ASP A 209 15.52 -4.32 -22.74
CA ASP A 209 15.21 -4.38 -24.18
C ASP A 209 14.87 -2.99 -24.77
N GLY A 210 15.16 -1.91 -24.05
CA GLY A 210 14.85 -0.53 -24.43
C GLY A 210 15.71 0.02 -25.57
N ALA A 211 15.71 -0.63 -26.74
CA ALA A 211 16.49 -0.23 -27.90
C ALA A 211 16.07 1.12 -28.52
N VAL A 212 14.92 1.69 -28.12
CA VAL A 212 14.29 2.82 -28.83
C VAL A 212 14.55 4.20 -28.20
N SER A 213 14.99 4.28 -26.94
CA SER A 213 14.98 5.55 -26.18
C SER A 213 16.34 6.11 -25.73
N ALA A 214 17.47 5.57 -26.20
CA ALA A 214 18.78 6.19 -26.00
C ALA A 214 18.88 7.64 -26.57
N LEU A 215 17.88 8.09 -27.34
CA LEU A 215 17.82 9.40 -27.99
C LEU A 215 16.87 10.41 -27.33
N ARG A 216 16.07 10.05 -26.31
CA ARG A 216 15.02 10.93 -25.77
C ARG A 216 15.43 11.56 -24.44
N ARG A 217 15.80 12.84 -24.47
CA ARG A 217 16.05 13.63 -23.26
C ARG A 217 14.72 14.07 -22.64
N PRO A 218 14.49 13.84 -21.33
CA PRO A 218 13.35 14.43 -20.65
C PRO A 218 13.49 15.95 -20.64
N ARG A 219 12.46 16.67 -21.10
CA ARG A 219 12.31 18.11 -20.80
C ARG A 219 11.47 18.23 -19.53
N PRO A 220 11.98 18.82 -18.44
CA PRO A 220 11.13 19.19 -17.32
C PRO A 220 10.19 20.30 -17.79
N ARG A 221 8.89 20.01 -17.92
CA ARG A 221 7.87 21.06 -18.02
C ARG A 221 7.51 21.50 -16.61
N ALA A 222 7.62 22.80 -16.35
CA ALA A 222 7.10 23.42 -15.15
C ALA A 222 5.57 23.22 -15.11
N CYS A 223 5.07 22.68 -14.01
CA CYS A 223 3.62 22.54 -13.79
C CYS A 223 3.00 23.94 -13.63
N PRO A 224 1.93 24.29 -14.37
CA PRO A 224 1.28 25.60 -14.26
C PRO A 224 0.69 25.88 -12.86
N HIS A 225 0.54 24.85 -12.01
CA HIS A 225 0.04 25.00 -10.64
C HIS A 225 1.14 25.36 -9.62
N ALA A 226 2.43 25.31 -10.01
CA ALA A 226 3.53 25.80 -9.17
C ALA A 226 3.48 27.32 -8.95
N ALA A 227 2.83 28.07 -9.86
CA ALA A 227 2.75 29.53 -9.81
C ALA A 227 1.69 30.08 -8.84
N ARG A 228 0.89 29.22 -8.16
CA ARG A 228 -0.16 29.68 -7.21
C ARG A 228 0.24 29.66 -5.73
N ARG A 229 1.51 29.46 -5.41
CA ARG A 229 2.05 29.76 -4.07
C ARG A 229 2.83 31.07 -4.12
N GLY A 230 2.13 32.18 -3.89
CA GLY A 230 2.80 33.47 -3.73
C GLY A 230 1.92 34.70 -3.91
N THR A 231 0.85 34.83 -3.13
CA THR A 231 0.38 36.14 -2.63
C THR A 231 -0.60 35.89 -1.49
N GLY A 232 -0.13 36.03 -0.25
CA GLY A 232 -0.95 35.93 0.95
C GLY A 232 -0.14 36.15 2.21
N MET A 233 -0.05 37.42 2.60
CA MET A 233 0.42 37.99 3.89
C MET A 233 1.91 38.26 4.09
N ALA A 234 2.29 39.50 3.80
CA ALA A 234 3.11 40.32 4.69
C ALA A 234 2.42 41.69 4.83
N ALA A 235 2.34 42.17 6.07
CA ALA A 235 1.71 43.41 6.59
C ALA A 235 0.18 43.40 6.71
#